data_AF-A0A349BRM2-F1
#
_entry.id   AF-A0A349BRM2-F1
#
_cell.length_a   1.000
_cell.length_b   1.000
_cell.length_c   1.000
_cell.angle_alpha   90.00
_cell.angle_beta   90.00
_cell.angle_gamma   90.00
#
_symmetry.space_group_name_H-M   'P 1'
#
loop_
_entity.id
_entity.type
_entity.pdbx_description
1 polymer ?
#
loop_
_entity_poly.entity_id
_entity_poly.type
_entity_poly.pdbx_seq_one_letter_code
_entity_poly.pdbx_strand_id
1 'polypeptide(L)'
;FAKDKKLACIASNVERKYASLLFKKGRAALDTLSPLIRSQMADNYFKLDTTLSQYIAVREMFPSKGKGMVEAQAFKDATMAKFILKSLQKNEVVLHFNGAFHSDYYQGILWYIQQEKPQINAMTISTVSQKNIDKLDAENLGKADFIICVPESMTKTH
;
A
#
# COMPACT_ATOMS: atom_id res chain seq x y z
N PHE A 1 1.63 14.21 18.42
CA PHE A 1 0.21 13.78 18.52
C PHE A 1 0.04 12.34 19.00
N ALA A 2 0.29 11.31 18.17
CA ALA A 2 -0.03 9.92 18.55
C ALA A 2 0.68 9.46 19.84
N LYS A 3 1.97 9.80 19.97
CA LYS A 3 2.75 9.59 21.21
C LYS A 3 2.11 10.28 22.42
N ASP A 4 1.76 11.56 22.28
CA ASP A 4 1.19 12.38 23.37
C ASP A 4 -0.20 11.88 23.79
N LYS A 5 -0.98 11.40 22.82
CA LYS A 5 -2.30 10.81 23.02
C LYS A 5 -2.28 9.32 23.35
N LYS A 6 -1.09 8.72 23.44
CA LYS A 6 -0.88 7.28 23.72
C LYS A 6 -1.68 6.36 22.78
N LEU A 7 -1.81 6.75 21.51
CA LEU A 7 -2.43 5.94 20.49
C LEU A 7 -1.47 4.85 20.02
N ALA A 8 -1.99 3.66 19.75
CA ALA A 8 -1.19 2.57 19.18
C ALA A 8 -0.72 2.95 17.76
N CYS A 9 0.58 2.83 17.50
CA CYS A 9 1.16 2.98 16.17
C CYS A 9 1.78 1.64 15.76
N ILE A 10 1.22 1.02 14.74
CA ILE A 10 1.62 -0.30 14.27
C ILE A 10 2.40 -0.13 12.96
N ALA A 11 3.63 -0.64 12.93
CA ALA A 11 4.38 -0.77 11.69
C ALA A 11 3.80 -1.95 10.89
N SER A 12 3.06 -1.65 9.83
CA SER A 12 2.35 -2.63 9.01
C SER A 12 3.14 -3.05 7.76
N ASN A 13 4.15 -2.28 7.35
CA ASN A 13 4.88 -2.57 6.12
C ASN A 13 6.00 -3.59 6.34
N VAL A 14 6.36 -4.32 5.29
CA VAL A 14 7.53 -5.19 5.31
C VAL A 14 8.81 -4.34 5.33
N GLU A 15 9.84 -4.82 6.03
CA GLU A 15 11.14 -4.17 5.96
C GLU A 15 11.68 -4.14 4.52
N ARG A 16 12.27 -3.01 4.14
CA ARG A 16 12.80 -2.77 2.79
C ARG A 16 13.77 -3.85 2.31
N LYS A 17 14.56 -4.43 3.22
CA LYS A 17 15.54 -5.48 2.89
C LYS A 17 14.87 -6.77 2.39
N TYR A 18 13.69 -7.12 2.89
CA TYR A 18 12.96 -8.31 2.46
C TYR A 18 12.18 -8.08 1.17
N ALA A 19 11.60 -6.89 0.97
CA ALA A 19 11.08 -6.51 -0.35
C ALA A 19 12.18 -6.51 -1.42
N SER A 20 13.39 -6.06 -1.06
CA SER A 20 14.56 -6.10 -1.95
C SER A 20 15.04 -7.53 -2.21
N LEU A 21 14.96 -8.42 -1.22
CA LEU A 21 15.29 -9.84 -1.38
C LEU A 21 14.37 -10.50 -2.40
N LEU A 22 13.05 -10.32 -2.24
CA LEU A 22 12.05 -10.81 -3.19
C LEU A 22 12.24 -10.20 -4.59
N PHE A 23 12.48 -8.89 -4.67
CA PHE A 23 12.77 -8.23 -5.94
C PHE A 23 13.95 -8.87 -6.69
N LYS A 24 15.05 -9.14 -5.99
CA LYS A 24 16.29 -9.65 -6.60
C LYS A 24 16.28 -11.15 -6.86
N LYS A 25 15.61 -11.93 -6.01
CA LYS A 25 15.75 -13.39 -5.96
C LYS A 25 14.42 -14.15 -6.06
N GLY A 26 13.29 -13.45 -6.22
CA GLY A 26 11.96 -14.03 -6.29
C GLY A 26 11.41 -14.51 -4.94
N ARG A 27 10.17 -15.03 -4.95
CA ARG A 27 9.44 -15.45 -3.75
C ARG A 27 10.13 -16.56 -2.96
N ALA A 28 10.73 -17.53 -3.64
CA ALA A 28 11.45 -18.65 -3.00
C ALA A 28 12.62 -18.19 -2.11
N ALA A 29 13.16 -16.98 -2.36
CA ALA A 29 14.20 -16.44 -1.49
C ALA A 29 13.70 -16.12 -0.08
N LEU A 30 12.39 -15.90 0.11
CA LEU A 30 11.79 -15.70 1.42
C LEU A 30 11.80 -16.99 2.26
N ASP A 31 11.89 -18.17 1.65
CA ASP A 31 12.02 -19.45 2.38
C ASP A 31 13.36 -19.58 3.10
N THR A 32 14.36 -18.77 2.72
CA THR A 32 15.67 -18.71 3.42
C THR A 32 15.61 -17.93 4.73
N LEU A 33 14.50 -17.22 4.99
CA LEU A 33 14.32 -16.43 6.21
C LEU A 33 13.81 -17.31 7.35
N SER A 34 14.19 -16.96 8.58
CA SER A 34 13.73 -17.68 9.77
C SER A 34 12.20 -17.60 9.92
N PRO A 35 11.56 -18.59 10.56
CA PRO A 35 10.11 -18.55 10.81
C PRO A 35 9.65 -17.27 11.54
N LEU A 36 10.47 -16.78 12.47
CA LEU A 36 10.19 -15.53 13.18
C LEU A 36 10.11 -14.34 12.22
N ILE A 37 11.08 -14.20 11.32
CA ILE A 37 11.11 -13.13 10.31
C ILE A 37 9.91 -13.28 9.38
N ARG A 38 9.63 -14.49 8.88
CA ARG A 38 8.48 -14.74 7.99
C ARG A 38 7.13 -14.41 8.64
N SER A 39 7.01 -14.57 9.96
CA SER A 39 5.78 -14.18 10.68
C SER A 39 5.48 -12.68 10.59
N GLN A 40 6.51 -11.86 10.34
CA GLN A 40 6.47 -10.39 10.26
C GLN A 40 6.16 -9.85 8.85
N MET A 41 5.77 -10.71 7.91
CA MET A 41 5.44 -10.32 6.52
C MET A 41 4.26 -11.13 5.97
N ALA A 42 3.78 -10.78 4.78
CA ALA A 42 2.80 -11.60 4.06
C ALA A 42 3.34 -13.01 3.77
N ASP A 43 2.43 -13.96 3.53
CA ASP A 43 2.79 -15.29 3.06
C ASP A 43 3.56 -15.21 1.73
N ASN A 44 4.49 -16.13 1.50
CA ASN A 44 5.28 -16.23 0.25
C ASN A 44 4.37 -16.47 -0.98
N TYR A 45 3.16 -16.99 -0.77
CA TYR A 45 2.16 -17.27 -1.81
C TYR A 45 1.04 -16.23 -1.88
N PHE A 46 1.30 -14.98 -1.47
CA PHE A 46 0.32 -13.90 -1.63
C PHE A 46 -0.18 -13.79 -3.08
N LYS A 47 -1.49 -13.57 -3.25
CA LYS A 47 -2.12 -13.42 -4.57
C LYS A 47 -1.58 -12.16 -5.26
N LEU A 48 -1.39 -12.20 -6.57
CA LEU A 48 -1.03 -11.02 -7.35
C LEU A 48 -1.96 -10.93 -8.57
N ASP A 49 -2.78 -9.89 -8.60
CA ASP A 49 -3.59 -9.54 -9.77
C ASP A 49 -2.88 -8.45 -10.57
N THR A 50 -2.18 -8.82 -11.64
CA THR A 50 -1.45 -7.88 -12.49
C THR A 50 -2.34 -7.00 -13.36
N THR A 51 -3.67 -7.14 -13.29
CA THR A 51 -4.62 -6.32 -14.03
C THR A 51 -5.01 -5.05 -13.29
N LEU A 52 -4.66 -4.93 -11.99
CA LEU A 52 -4.85 -3.73 -11.20
C LEU A 52 -4.09 -2.55 -11.81
N SER A 53 -4.78 -1.42 -12.02
CA SER A 53 -4.22 -0.23 -12.67
C SER A 53 -2.97 0.31 -11.97
N GLN A 54 -2.90 0.23 -10.65
CA GLN A 54 -1.69 0.61 -9.90
C GLN A 54 -0.51 -0.27 -10.32
N TYR A 55 -0.66 -1.59 -10.35
CA TYR A 55 0.43 -2.50 -10.74
C TYR A 55 0.79 -2.39 -12.23
N ILE A 56 -0.19 -2.10 -13.10
CA ILE A 56 0.09 -1.75 -14.50
C ILE A 56 0.99 -0.51 -14.56
N ALA A 57 0.68 0.55 -13.82
CA ALA A 57 1.50 1.75 -13.77
C ALA A 57 2.93 1.48 -13.27
N VAL A 58 3.12 0.62 -12.26
CA VAL A 58 4.47 0.21 -11.81
C VAL A 58 5.23 -0.53 -12.90
N ARG A 59 4.57 -1.41 -13.63
CA ARG A 59 5.20 -2.14 -14.74
C ARG A 59 5.66 -1.17 -15.85
N GLU A 60 4.84 -0.18 -16.18
CA GLU A 60 5.11 0.82 -17.21
C GLU A 60 6.22 1.80 -16.80
N MET A 61 6.27 2.21 -15.53
CA MET A 61 7.36 3.04 -14.99
C MET A 61 8.72 2.34 -15.01
N PHE A 62 8.76 1.00 -15.00
CA PHE A 62 9.99 0.22 -14.96
C PHE A 62 10.04 -0.88 -16.02
N PRO A 63 10.12 -0.57 -17.33
CA PRO A 63 9.95 -1.58 -18.40
C PRO A 63 10.88 -2.79 -18.31
N SER A 64 12.14 -2.58 -17.90
CA SER A 64 13.15 -3.65 -17.78
C SER A 64 13.11 -4.43 -16.46
N LYS A 65 12.43 -3.90 -15.43
CA LYS A 65 12.38 -4.46 -14.06
C LYS A 65 10.95 -4.61 -13.53
N GLY A 66 9.95 -4.41 -14.40
CA GLY A 66 8.56 -4.18 -14.01
C GLY A 66 7.96 -5.36 -13.27
N LYS A 67 8.20 -6.60 -13.73
CA LYS A 67 7.69 -7.81 -13.07
C LYS A 67 8.17 -7.91 -11.62
N GLY A 68 9.47 -7.74 -11.39
CA GLY A 68 10.03 -7.79 -10.03
C GLY A 68 9.54 -6.63 -9.16
N MET A 69 9.41 -5.43 -9.73
CA MET A 69 8.90 -4.26 -9.00
C MET A 69 7.44 -4.43 -8.60
N VAL A 70 6.60 -4.95 -9.50
CA VAL A 70 5.19 -5.26 -9.20
C VAL A 70 5.10 -6.30 -8.08
N GLU A 71 5.86 -7.39 -8.17
CA GLU A 71 5.90 -8.42 -7.11
C GLU A 71 6.35 -7.82 -5.75
N ALA A 72 7.36 -6.97 -5.75
CA ALA A 72 7.83 -6.32 -4.53
C ALA A 72 6.83 -5.29 -3.96
N GLN A 73 6.08 -4.58 -4.81
CA GLN A 73 5.01 -3.69 -4.35
C GLN A 73 3.83 -4.48 -3.79
N ALA A 74 3.37 -5.48 -4.53
CA ALA A 74 2.30 -6.37 -4.11
C ALA A 74 2.63 -7.08 -2.79
N PHE A 75 3.89 -7.44 -2.57
CA PHE A 75 4.35 -8.00 -1.29
C PHE A 75 4.24 -7.01 -0.12
N LYS A 76 4.55 -5.72 -0.35
CA LYS A 76 4.34 -4.67 0.66
C LYS A 76 2.85 -4.49 0.95
N ASP A 77 2.02 -4.42 -0.10
CA ASP A 77 0.57 -4.25 0.02
C ASP A 77 -0.08 -5.40 0.78
N ALA A 78 0.26 -6.64 0.43
CA ALA A 78 -0.19 -7.84 1.15
C ALA A 78 0.25 -7.81 2.62
N THR A 79 1.47 -7.35 2.89
CA THR A 79 1.98 -7.29 4.27
C THR A 79 1.23 -6.23 5.09
N MET A 80 1.01 -5.04 4.51
CA MET A 80 0.23 -3.98 5.15
C MET A 80 -1.21 -4.44 5.42
N ALA A 81 -1.86 -5.08 4.45
CA ALA A 81 -3.20 -5.64 4.60
C ALA A 81 -3.28 -6.67 5.74
N LYS A 82 -2.33 -7.63 5.80
CA LYS A 82 -2.23 -8.62 6.89
C LYS A 82 -2.22 -7.96 8.26
N PHE A 83 -1.42 -6.92 8.44
CA PHE A 83 -1.28 -6.25 9.75
C PHE A 83 -2.44 -5.33 10.09
N ILE A 84 -3.07 -4.69 9.09
CA ILE A 84 -4.34 -3.96 9.30
C ILE A 84 -5.43 -4.91 9.77
N LEU A 85 -5.59 -6.06 9.11
CA LEU A 85 -6.59 -7.08 9.46
C LEU A 85 -6.33 -7.70 10.84
N LYS A 86 -5.05 -7.84 11.22
CA LYS A 86 -4.65 -8.30 12.55
C LYS A 86 -4.90 -7.26 13.64
N SER A 87 -4.78 -5.97 13.32
CA SER A 87 -5.00 -4.90 14.31
C SER A 87 -6.46 -4.52 14.46
N LEU A 88 -7.32 -4.85 13.50
CA LEU A 88 -8.73 -4.51 13.51
C LEU A 88 -9.47 -5.21 14.68
N GLN A 89 -9.96 -4.42 15.64
CA GLN A 89 -10.85 -4.86 16.70
C GLN A 89 -12.31 -4.55 16.35
N LYS A 90 -13.23 -5.22 17.04
CA LYS A 90 -14.67 -4.97 16.89
C LYS A 90 -14.97 -3.52 17.30
N ASN A 91 -15.69 -2.79 16.45
CA ASN A 91 -16.11 -1.40 16.66
C ASN A 91 -14.95 -0.38 16.75
N GLU A 92 -13.76 -0.70 16.26
CA GLU A 92 -12.65 0.25 16.17
C GLU A 92 -12.37 0.68 14.73
N VAL A 93 -11.79 1.87 14.57
CA VAL A 93 -11.33 2.41 13.30
C VAL A 93 -9.81 2.33 13.23
N VAL A 94 -9.28 1.73 12.17
CA VAL A 94 -7.85 1.74 11.86
C VAL A 94 -7.57 2.87 10.88
N LEU A 95 -6.86 3.90 11.33
CA LEU A 95 -6.29 4.93 10.46
C LEU A 95 -4.92 4.48 9.96
N HIS A 96 -4.81 4.22 8.66
CA HIS A 96 -3.58 3.76 8.03
C HIS A 96 -2.96 4.86 7.17
N PHE A 97 -1.73 5.26 7.51
CA PHE A 97 -0.95 6.21 6.71
C PHE A 97 -0.08 5.44 5.72
N ASN A 98 -0.22 5.73 4.43
CA ASN A 98 0.53 5.12 3.35
C ASN A 98 0.86 6.15 2.25
N GLY A 99 1.69 5.76 1.28
CA GLY A 99 1.78 6.51 0.03
C GLY A 99 0.54 6.27 -0.83
N ALA A 100 0.07 7.30 -1.54
CA ALA A 100 -1.17 7.28 -2.33
C ALA A 100 -1.34 6.01 -3.20
N PHE A 101 -0.26 5.59 -3.87
CA PHE A 101 -0.21 4.38 -4.70
C PHE A 101 -0.73 3.10 -4.01
N HIS A 102 -0.60 3.01 -2.68
CA HIS A 102 -0.99 1.83 -1.90
C HIS A 102 -2.50 1.75 -1.59
N SER A 103 -3.28 2.79 -1.91
CA SER A 103 -4.73 2.82 -1.66
C SER A 103 -5.56 3.55 -2.73
N ASP A 104 -4.93 4.25 -3.67
CA ASP A 104 -5.62 4.88 -4.79
C ASP A 104 -6.47 3.85 -5.56
N TYR A 105 -7.67 4.26 -5.96
CA TYR A 105 -8.68 3.47 -6.66
C TYR A 105 -9.11 2.20 -5.92
N TYR A 106 -9.00 2.17 -4.58
CA TYR A 106 -9.26 0.99 -3.76
C TYR A 106 -8.37 -0.23 -4.09
N GLN A 107 -7.21 0.00 -4.71
CA GLN A 107 -6.25 -1.04 -5.07
C GLN A 107 -5.13 -1.15 -4.03
N GLY A 108 -4.10 -1.97 -4.33
CA GLY A 108 -3.01 -2.22 -3.40
C GLY A 108 -3.52 -2.88 -2.12
N ILE A 109 -3.36 -2.20 -0.99
CA ILE A 109 -3.75 -2.69 0.34
C ILE A 109 -5.23 -3.08 0.37
N LEU A 110 -6.12 -2.22 -0.14
CA LEU A 110 -7.56 -2.42 -0.01
C LEU A 110 -8.06 -3.60 -0.85
N TRP A 111 -7.43 -3.86 -1.99
CA TRP A 111 -7.70 -5.07 -2.77
C TRP A 111 -7.48 -6.32 -1.93
N TYR A 112 -6.35 -6.44 -1.21
CA TYR A 112 -6.09 -7.60 -0.34
C TYR A 112 -7.07 -7.68 0.84
N ILE A 113 -7.40 -6.55 1.47
CA ILE A 113 -8.40 -6.52 2.55
C ILE A 113 -9.74 -7.05 2.06
N GLN A 114 -10.19 -6.64 0.87
CA GLN A 114 -11.44 -7.11 0.27
C GLN A 114 -11.40 -8.59 -0.13
N GLN A 115 -10.24 -9.11 -0.55
CA GLN A 115 -10.08 -10.54 -0.82
C GLN A 115 -10.23 -11.41 0.44
N GLU A 116 -9.81 -10.91 1.61
CA GLU A 116 -9.87 -11.66 2.87
C GLU A 116 -11.16 -11.41 3.67
N LYS A 117 -11.65 -10.17 3.69
CA LYS A 117 -12.83 -9.73 4.45
C LYS A 117 -13.64 -8.69 3.67
N PRO A 118 -14.48 -9.12 2.69
CA PRO A 118 -15.24 -8.22 1.82
C PRO A 118 -16.29 -7.36 2.56
N GLN A 119 -16.64 -7.74 3.79
CA GLN A 119 -17.57 -7.00 4.65
C GLN A 119 -16.95 -5.79 5.37
N ILE A 120 -15.63 -5.58 5.26
CA ILE A 120 -14.98 -4.41 5.86
C ILE A 120 -15.37 -3.16 5.08
N ASN A 121 -15.95 -2.19 5.79
CA ASN A 121 -16.14 -0.85 5.28
C ASN A 121 -14.80 -0.10 5.32
N ALA A 122 -14.40 0.44 4.18
CA ALA A 122 -13.18 1.22 4.03
C ALA A 122 -13.49 2.55 3.35
N MET A 123 -12.67 3.54 3.65
CA MET A 123 -12.71 4.87 3.05
C MET A 123 -11.26 5.32 2.83
N THR A 124 -11.03 6.04 1.74
CA THR A 124 -9.72 6.49 1.29
C THR A 124 -9.65 8.00 1.24
N ILE A 125 -8.48 8.53 1.59
CA ILE A 125 -8.14 9.94 1.43
C ILE A 125 -6.82 9.98 0.67
N SER A 126 -6.82 10.57 -0.52
CA SER A 126 -5.62 10.74 -1.33
C SER A 126 -5.22 12.21 -1.39
N THR A 127 -3.93 12.47 -1.55
CA THR A 127 -3.39 13.82 -1.74
C THR A 127 -2.75 13.91 -3.12
N VAL A 128 -3.16 14.93 -3.89
CA VAL A 128 -2.64 15.18 -5.24
C VAL A 128 -2.06 16.58 -5.31
N SER A 129 -1.07 16.77 -6.18
CA SER A 129 -0.47 18.08 -6.42
C SER A 129 -0.86 18.60 -7.80
N GLN A 130 -1.33 19.84 -7.87
CA GLN A 130 -1.70 20.51 -9.14
C GLN A 130 -1.28 21.98 -9.13
N LYS A 131 -1.21 22.58 -10.32
CA LYS A 131 -0.97 24.02 -10.47
C LYS A 131 -2.19 24.85 -10.08
N ASN A 132 -3.38 24.44 -10.52
CA ASN A 132 -4.66 25.04 -10.13
C ASN A 132 -5.37 24.12 -9.14
N ILE A 133 -5.64 24.62 -7.93
CA ILE A 133 -6.32 23.85 -6.86
C ILE A 133 -7.82 24.16 -6.76
N ASP A 134 -8.31 25.20 -7.45
CA ASP A 134 -9.73 25.57 -7.46
C ASP A 134 -10.58 24.59 -8.30
N LYS A 135 -9.91 23.76 -9.12
CA LYS A 135 -10.53 22.74 -9.94
C LYS A 135 -9.66 21.48 -9.95
N LEU A 136 -10.25 20.34 -9.61
CA LEU A 136 -9.57 19.05 -9.68
C LEU A 136 -9.39 18.63 -11.15
N ASP A 137 -8.19 18.16 -11.50
CA ASP A 137 -7.89 17.65 -12.84
C ASP A 137 -8.58 16.30 -13.08
N ALA A 138 -8.98 16.05 -14.32
CA ALA A 138 -9.77 14.88 -14.69
C ALA A 138 -9.07 13.55 -14.34
N GLU A 139 -7.74 13.51 -14.41
CA GLU A 139 -6.92 12.35 -14.05
C GLU A 139 -7.01 11.97 -12.56
N ASN A 140 -7.40 12.93 -11.70
CA ASN A 140 -7.52 12.72 -10.27
C ASN A 140 -8.92 12.27 -9.86
N LEU A 141 -9.92 12.36 -10.74
CA LEU A 141 -11.28 11.92 -10.46
C LEU A 141 -11.33 10.42 -10.13
N GLY A 142 -12.02 10.06 -9.05
CA GLY A 142 -12.19 8.67 -8.63
C GLY A 142 -10.97 8.02 -7.97
N LYS A 143 -9.89 8.77 -7.69
CA LYS A 143 -8.71 8.25 -6.97
C LYS A 143 -9.02 7.79 -5.55
N ALA A 144 -9.90 8.50 -4.85
CA ALA A 144 -10.28 8.22 -3.47
C ALA A 144 -11.65 8.84 -3.17
N ASP A 145 -12.23 8.50 -2.01
CA ASP A 145 -13.49 9.11 -1.55
C ASP A 145 -13.32 10.60 -1.27
N PHE A 146 -12.16 10.96 -0.70
CA PHE A 146 -11.75 12.34 -0.49
C PHE A 146 -10.40 12.58 -1.15
N ILE A 147 -10.29 13.70 -1.85
CA ILE A 147 -9.07 14.10 -2.52
C ILE A 147 -8.67 15.49 -2.02
N ILE A 148 -7.50 15.56 -1.42
CA ILE A 148 -6.88 16.80 -0.98
C ILE A 148 -5.98 17.28 -2.12
N CYS A 149 -6.39 18.35 -2.80
CA CYS A 149 -5.58 18.99 -3.83
C CYS A 149 -4.70 20.07 -3.22
N VAL A 150 -3.38 19.93 -3.34
CA VAL A 150 -2.40 20.91 -2.85
C VAL A 150 -1.64 21.56 -4.01
N PRO A 151 -1.16 22.81 -3.84
CA PRO A 151 -0.30 23.44 -4.85
C PRO A 151 0.95 22.61 -5.12
N GLU A 152 1.37 22.52 -6.37
CA GLU A 152 2.62 21.83 -6.75
C GLU A 152 3.87 22.43 -6.09
N SER A 153 3.78 23.68 -5.62
CA SER A 153 4.81 24.40 -4.87
C SER A 153 4.93 23.98 -3.41
N MET A 154 4.03 23.14 -2.88
CA MET A 154 4.20 22.58 -1.54
C MET A 154 5.48 21.77 -1.44
N THR A 155 6.16 21.88 -0.30
CA THR A 155 7.40 21.17 -0.03
C THR A 155 7.19 19.65 -0.11
N LYS A 156 7.97 18.99 -0.97
CA LYS A 156 8.02 17.53 -1.10
C LYS A 156 9.16 16.99 -0.22
N THR A 157 8.99 15.80 0.34
CA THR A 157 9.98 15.17 1.24
C THR A 157 10.92 14.19 0.51
N HIS A 158 11.31 14.49 -0.73
CA HIS A 158 12.16 13.64 -1.57
C HIS A 158 13.26 14.44 -2.26
#